data_AF-A0A528X4D8-F1
#
_entry.id   AF-A0A528X4D8-F1
#
_cell.length_a   1.000
_cell.length_b   1.000
_cell.length_c   1.000
_cell.angle_alpha   90.00
_cell.angle_beta   90.00
_cell.angle_gamma   90.00
#
_symmetry.space_group_name_H-M   'P 1'
#
loop_
_entity.id
_entity.type
_entity.pdbx_description
1 polymer ?
#
loop_
_entity_poly.entity_id
_entity_poly.type
_entity_poly.pdbx_seq_one_letter_code
_entity_poly.pdbx_strand_id
1 'polypeptide(L)'
;YKYRARAEDPAYRGGDITRATNSWEAPEIGRPGSATFGLNATRGVYAGWGGCAPRGARGFPVYRPEHWAFAGTGIYYGDLLGADSHVYGYEVDGLDFEIRGGLPYPTAESGAPDGLQVLAVGMASQVEESADIPIEDQFLTDEDGRFTAQTLFGEASDANLDKVKRGNGMIVNFPRGKGEVFHAGSCEWVAGLLRQDAMVERVTKNVLDRYLGRK
;
A
#
# COMPACT_ATOMS: atom_id res chain seq x y z
N TYR A 1 -9.92 11.01 16.07
CA TYR A 1 -9.77 12.33 15.40
C TYR A 1 -9.80 12.20 13.89
N LYS A 2 -9.01 11.29 13.27
CA LYS A 2 -9.01 10.96 11.83
C LYS A 2 -10.37 11.12 11.13
N TYR A 3 -11.39 10.37 11.57
CA TYR A 3 -12.73 10.36 10.95
C TYR A 3 -13.56 11.65 11.12
N ARG A 4 -13.15 12.55 12.02
CA ARG A 4 -13.89 13.79 12.36
C ARG A 4 -13.18 15.06 11.92
N ALA A 5 -12.00 14.95 11.30
CA ALA A 5 -11.14 16.09 10.98
C ALA A 5 -11.87 17.19 10.18
N ARG A 6 -12.66 16.83 9.16
CA ARG A 6 -13.45 17.80 8.37
C ARG A 6 -14.45 18.60 9.19
N ALA A 7 -14.98 18.03 10.28
CA ALA A 7 -15.95 18.70 11.14
C ALA A 7 -15.26 19.49 12.27
N GLU A 8 -14.13 19.02 12.77
CA GLU A 8 -13.51 19.48 14.03
C GLU A 8 -12.24 20.30 13.84
N ASP A 9 -11.48 20.13 12.75
CA ASP A 9 -10.23 20.85 12.53
C ASP A 9 -10.51 22.32 12.16
N PRO A 10 -9.95 23.30 12.89
CA PRO A 10 -10.13 24.73 12.62
C PRO A 10 -9.75 25.16 11.19
N ALA A 11 -8.86 24.42 10.51
CA ALA A 11 -8.52 24.67 9.11
C ALA A 11 -9.76 24.60 8.20
N TYR A 12 -10.75 23.76 8.51
CA TYR A 12 -12.03 23.71 7.77
C TYR A 12 -13.00 24.84 8.16
N ARG A 13 -12.69 25.63 9.19
CA ARG A 13 -13.52 26.73 9.71
C ARG A 13 -12.89 28.10 9.43
N GLY A 14 -12.50 28.32 8.19
CA GLY A 14 -11.93 29.60 7.71
C GLY A 14 -10.40 29.68 7.78
N GLY A 15 -9.71 28.56 7.99
CA GLY A 15 -8.26 28.47 7.88
C GLY A 15 -7.77 27.97 6.52
N ASP A 16 -6.48 27.65 6.44
CA ASP A 16 -5.88 27.00 5.27
C ASP A 16 -6.15 25.49 5.30
N ILE A 17 -7.16 25.05 4.55
CA ILE A 17 -7.59 23.65 4.47
C ILE A 17 -6.44 22.73 4.06
N THR A 18 -5.51 23.22 3.23
CA THR A 18 -4.38 22.39 2.79
C THR A 18 -3.52 21.96 3.96
N ARG A 19 -3.60 22.60 5.13
CA ARG A 19 -2.81 22.27 6.33
C ARG A 19 -3.60 21.54 7.41
N ALA A 20 -4.83 21.12 7.12
CA ALA A 20 -5.65 20.39 8.08
C ALA A 20 -5.02 19.03 8.47
N THR A 21 -5.28 18.59 9.69
CA THR A 21 -4.86 17.28 10.22
C THR A 21 -5.86 16.21 9.77
N ASN A 22 -5.78 15.82 8.49
CA ASN A 22 -6.61 14.80 7.86
C ASN A 22 -5.75 13.81 7.04
N SER A 23 -6.37 12.83 6.38
CA SER A 23 -5.71 11.99 5.37
C SER A 23 -5.00 12.86 4.33
N TRP A 24 -3.76 12.48 4.01
CA TRP A 24 -2.93 13.18 3.03
C TRP A 24 -3.46 12.99 1.60
N GLU A 25 -4.21 11.92 1.38
CA GLU A 25 -4.92 11.59 0.15
C GLU A 25 -6.28 12.30 0.01
N ALA A 26 -6.72 13.06 1.00
CA ALA A 26 -7.91 13.89 0.85
C ALA A 26 -7.67 14.94 -0.27
N PRO A 27 -8.57 15.07 -1.26
CA PRO A 27 -8.36 15.93 -2.43
C PRO A 27 -8.03 17.39 -2.07
N GLU A 28 -8.63 17.91 -1.01
CA GLU A 28 -8.43 19.26 -0.51
C GLU A 28 -7.06 19.50 0.15
N ILE A 29 -6.36 18.44 0.56
CA ILE A 29 -5.01 18.51 1.14
C ILE A 29 -3.96 18.57 0.03
N GLY A 30 -4.19 17.85 -1.07
CA GLY A 30 -3.37 17.92 -2.28
C GLY A 30 -1.93 17.39 -2.11
N ARG A 31 -1.68 16.53 -1.12
CA ARG A 31 -0.35 15.96 -0.85
C ARG A 31 -0.43 14.45 -0.64
N PRO A 32 -0.93 13.67 -1.61
CA PRO A 32 -1.08 12.22 -1.44
C PRO A 32 0.27 11.56 -1.15
N GLY A 33 0.23 10.43 -0.44
CA GLY A 33 1.43 9.63 -0.13
C GLY A 33 2.23 9.29 -1.38
N SER A 34 1.54 9.02 -2.50
CA SER A 34 2.16 8.66 -3.77
C SER A 34 3.10 9.74 -4.30
N ALA A 35 2.84 11.03 -4.03
CA ALA A 35 3.69 12.12 -4.48
C ALA A 35 5.08 12.14 -3.80
N THR A 36 5.22 11.48 -2.65
CA THR A 36 6.47 11.42 -1.88
C THR A 36 7.05 10.01 -1.83
N PHE A 37 6.23 9.01 -1.50
CA PHE A 37 6.63 7.62 -1.26
C PHE A 37 6.22 6.67 -2.38
N GLY A 38 5.48 7.14 -3.39
CA GLY A 38 5.09 6.35 -4.55
C GLY A 38 3.81 5.53 -4.39
N LEU A 39 3.29 5.33 -3.18
CA LEU A 39 2.08 4.56 -2.89
C LEU A 39 1.11 5.33 -1.98
N ASN A 40 -0.15 4.88 -1.91
CA ASN A 40 -1.20 5.43 -1.05
C ASN A 40 -1.89 4.33 -0.22
N ALA A 41 -2.24 4.67 1.02
CA ALA A 41 -3.05 3.79 1.90
C ALA A 41 -4.51 3.73 1.43
N THR A 42 -4.99 4.75 0.73
CA THR A 42 -6.35 4.68 0.13
C THR A 42 -6.44 3.69 -1.04
N ARG A 43 -5.32 3.11 -1.49
CA ARG A 43 -5.26 2.08 -2.54
C ARG A 43 -4.78 0.72 -2.03
N GLY A 44 -4.39 0.62 -0.76
CA GLY A 44 -4.06 -0.60 -0.05
C GLY A 44 -4.22 -0.34 1.43
N VAL A 45 -4.89 -1.23 2.17
CA VAL A 45 -5.01 -1.00 3.61
C VAL A 45 -4.79 -2.26 4.41
N TYR A 46 -5.51 -3.37 4.22
CA TYR A 46 -5.29 -4.56 5.05
C TYR A 46 -5.04 -5.85 4.27
N ALA A 47 -4.10 -6.66 4.76
CA ALA A 47 -3.86 -8.02 4.32
C ALA A 47 -3.57 -8.94 5.51
N GLY A 48 -4.27 -10.08 5.60
CA GLY A 48 -4.09 -11.03 6.69
C GLY A 48 -4.50 -10.51 8.08
N TRP A 49 -5.34 -9.47 8.15
CA TRP A 49 -5.81 -8.86 9.39
C TRP A 49 -7.35 -8.89 9.45
N GLY A 50 -7.92 -9.54 10.46
CA GLY A 50 -9.34 -9.89 10.48
C GLY A 50 -9.74 -10.69 9.23
N GLY A 51 -10.92 -10.43 8.69
CA GLY A 51 -11.40 -10.93 7.40
C GLY A 51 -10.85 -10.21 6.15
N CYS A 52 -9.83 -9.36 6.27
CA CYS A 52 -9.18 -8.74 5.12
C CYS A 52 -8.14 -9.69 4.51
N ALA A 53 -8.52 -10.38 3.43
CA ALA A 53 -7.68 -11.39 2.75
C ALA A 53 -7.05 -12.44 3.73
N PRO A 54 -7.86 -13.12 4.56
CA PRO A 54 -7.36 -13.94 5.68
C PRO A 54 -6.54 -15.16 5.24
N ARG A 55 -6.75 -15.62 4.00
CA ARG A 55 -6.03 -16.73 3.36
C ARG A 55 -5.17 -16.26 2.17
N GLY A 56 -4.82 -14.97 2.15
CA GLY A 56 -4.02 -14.35 1.10
C GLY A 56 -2.59 -14.88 1.03
N ALA A 57 -1.82 -14.33 0.09
CA ALA A 57 -0.49 -14.83 -0.27
C ALA A 57 0.57 -14.74 0.84
N ARG A 58 0.42 -13.83 1.82
CA ARG A 58 1.34 -13.59 2.96
C ARG A 58 2.77 -13.14 2.59
N GLY A 59 3.16 -13.27 1.33
CA GLY A 59 4.34 -12.63 0.74
C GLY A 59 3.95 -11.80 -0.48
N PHE A 60 4.91 -11.04 -1.02
CA PHE A 60 4.71 -10.20 -2.20
C PHE A 60 4.83 -11.02 -3.49
N PRO A 61 3.77 -11.12 -4.33
CA PRO A 61 3.87 -11.72 -5.65
C PRO A 61 4.75 -10.86 -6.58
N VAL A 62 5.88 -11.40 -7.03
CA VAL A 62 6.90 -10.66 -7.79
C VAL A 62 6.60 -10.64 -9.29
N TYR A 63 6.66 -9.45 -9.88
CA TYR A 63 6.46 -9.23 -11.31
C TYR A 63 7.73 -8.84 -12.07
N ARG A 64 8.76 -8.33 -11.38
CA ARG A 64 10.01 -7.88 -12.00
C ARG A 64 11.24 -8.42 -11.27
N PRO A 65 11.47 -9.75 -11.27
CA PRO A 65 12.55 -10.38 -10.52
C PRO A 65 13.96 -9.93 -10.97
N GLU A 66 14.10 -9.40 -12.18
CA GLU A 66 15.37 -8.90 -12.72
C GLU A 66 15.81 -7.57 -12.11
N HIS A 67 14.94 -6.92 -11.33
CA HIS A 67 15.27 -5.67 -10.68
C HIS A 67 16.42 -5.85 -9.69
N TRP A 68 17.34 -4.88 -9.62
CA TRP A 68 18.56 -4.95 -8.81
C TRP A 68 18.29 -5.25 -7.33
N ALA A 69 17.14 -4.82 -6.81
CA ALA A 69 16.75 -5.06 -5.43
C ALA A 69 16.61 -6.56 -5.11
N PHE A 70 16.26 -7.38 -6.10
CA PHE A 70 16.10 -8.83 -5.95
C PHE A 70 17.35 -9.63 -6.34
N ALA A 71 18.46 -8.96 -6.67
CA ALA A 71 19.69 -9.67 -7.05
C ALA A 71 20.16 -10.63 -5.93
N GLY A 72 20.42 -11.88 -6.30
CA GLY A 72 20.92 -12.91 -5.38
C GLY A 72 19.88 -13.47 -4.39
N THR A 73 18.59 -13.17 -4.54
CA THR A 73 17.52 -13.84 -3.78
C THR A 73 17.17 -15.21 -4.37
N GLY A 74 17.35 -15.38 -5.69
CA GLY A 74 16.85 -16.55 -6.41
C GLY A 74 15.34 -16.51 -6.70
N ILE A 75 14.70 -15.35 -6.54
CA ILE A 75 13.27 -15.18 -6.81
C ILE A 75 12.97 -15.05 -8.30
N TYR A 76 11.85 -15.60 -8.75
CA TYR A 76 11.39 -15.56 -10.14
C TYR A 76 10.03 -14.87 -10.29
N TYR A 77 9.61 -14.69 -11.54
CA TYR A 77 8.32 -14.11 -11.88
C TYR A 77 7.18 -15.00 -11.36
N GLY A 78 6.29 -14.42 -10.55
CA GLY A 78 5.17 -15.11 -9.91
C GLY A 78 5.49 -15.71 -8.53
N ASP A 79 6.75 -15.73 -8.10
CA ASP A 79 7.13 -16.20 -6.77
C ASP A 79 6.68 -15.22 -5.68
N LEU A 80 6.58 -15.72 -4.45
CA LEU A 80 6.18 -14.95 -3.28
C LEU A 80 7.41 -14.59 -2.43
N LEU A 81 7.74 -13.30 -2.37
CA LEU A 81 8.79 -12.79 -1.48
C LEU A 81 8.28 -12.71 -0.04
N GLY A 82 8.94 -13.44 0.87
CA GLY A 82 8.72 -13.37 2.32
C GLY A 82 7.40 -13.98 2.82
N ALA A 83 6.86 -14.98 2.09
CA ALA A 83 5.61 -15.63 2.48
C ALA A 83 5.69 -16.40 3.80
N ASP A 84 6.79 -17.12 4.03
CA ASP A 84 7.01 -17.91 5.26
C ASP A 84 7.17 -17.02 6.49
N SER A 85 7.66 -15.80 6.28
CA SER A 85 7.84 -14.79 7.32
C SER A 85 6.73 -13.74 7.33
N HIS A 86 5.64 -13.94 6.58
CA HIS A 86 4.43 -13.11 6.57
C HIS A 86 4.68 -11.61 6.33
N VAL A 87 5.64 -11.24 5.47
CA VAL A 87 5.98 -9.81 5.25
C VAL A 87 4.92 -9.01 4.50
N TYR A 88 3.96 -9.69 3.85
CA TYR A 88 2.80 -9.04 3.24
C TYR A 88 1.63 -9.17 4.19
N GLY A 89 1.44 -8.18 5.06
CA GLY A 89 0.40 -8.26 6.07
C GLY A 89 0.29 -7.03 6.95
N TYR A 90 -0.74 -7.09 7.80
CA TYR A 90 -1.23 -5.96 8.57
C TYR A 90 -1.62 -4.82 7.65
N GLU A 91 -0.83 -3.76 7.54
CA GLU A 91 -1.06 -2.66 6.61
C GLU A 91 -0.14 -2.70 5.39
N VAL A 92 -0.70 -2.45 4.20
CA VAL A 92 0.04 -2.42 2.94
C VAL A 92 -0.41 -1.25 2.06
N ASP A 93 0.50 -0.61 1.34
CA ASP A 93 0.20 0.54 0.47
C ASP A 93 0.16 0.16 -1.02
N GLY A 94 -0.70 0.83 -1.79
CA GLY A 94 -0.94 0.48 -3.20
C GLY A 94 -1.10 1.66 -4.14
N LEU A 95 -1.45 1.35 -5.40
CA LEU A 95 -1.83 2.32 -6.43
C LEU A 95 -3.00 1.78 -7.27
N ASP A 96 -3.63 2.67 -8.01
CA ASP A 96 -4.41 2.26 -9.18
C ASP A 96 -3.47 1.85 -10.32
N PHE A 97 -3.74 0.72 -10.96
CA PHE A 97 -2.82 0.12 -11.94
C PHE A 97 -3.56 -0.75 -12.97
N GLU A 98 -2.90 -0.96 -14.10
CA GLU A 98 -3.32 -1.88 -15.15
C GLU A 98 -2.23 -2.92 -15.42
N ILE A 99 -2.64 -4.13 -15.83
CA ILE A 99 -1.72 -5.16 -16.31
C ILE A 99 -1.59 -5.02 -17.82
N ARG A 100 -0.36 -4.84 -18.31
CA ARG A 100 -0.03 -4.84 -19.75
C ARG A 100 1.07 -5.86 -20.02
N GLY A 101 0.80 -6.83 -20.88
CA GLY A 101 1.77 -7.88 -21.22
C GLY A 101 2.26 -8.68 -20.01
N GLY A 102 1.42 -8.87 -19.00
CA GLY A 102 1.76 -9.58 -17.76
C GLY A 102 2.41 -8.73 -16.68
N LEU A 103 2.69 -7.45 -16.92
CA LEU A 103 3.35 -6.58 -15.94
C LEU A 103 2.42 -5.45 -15.45
N PRO A 104 2.50 -5.07 -14.16
CA PRO A 104 1.74 -3.96 -13.61
C PRO A 104 2.36 -2.62 -14.00
N TYR A 105 1.48 -1.67 -14.31
CA TYR A 105 1.81 -0.28 -14.59
C TYR A 105 0.79 0.63 -13.90
N PRO A 106 1.23 1.71 -13.22
CA PRO A 106 0.32 2.68 -12.67
C PRO A 106 -0.57 3.29 -13.78
N THR A 107 -1.85 3.54 -13.46
CA THR A 107 -2.73 4.32 -14.35
C THR A 107 -2.30 5.78 -14.37
N ALA A 108 -2.78 6.56 -15.35
CA ALA A 108 -2.48 7.99 -15.42
C ALA A 108 -3.05 8.76 -14.20
N GLU A 109 -4.13 8.26 -13.62
CA GLU A 109 -4.85 8.84 -12.48
C GLU A 109 -4.32 8.33 -11.13
N SER A 110 -3.34 7.41 -11.13
CA SER A 110 -2.79 6.81 -9.91
C SER A 110 -2.06 7.81 -9.00
N GLY A 111 -1.58 8.92 -9.56
CA GLY A 111 -0.73 9.88 -8.87
C GLY A 111 0.69 9.35 -8.60
N ALA A 112 1.11 8.31 -9.33
CA ALA A 112 2.47 7.77 -9.25
C ALA A 112 3.49 8.78 -9.81
N PRO A 113 4.69 8.89 -9.19
CA PRO A 113 5.79 9.69 -9.75
C PRO A 113 6.29 9.16 -11.10
N ASP A 114 6.81 10.06 -11.93
CA ASP A 114 7.41 9.71 -13.22
C ASP A 114 8.50 8.63 -13.06
N GLY A 115 8.45 7.63 -13.93
CA GLY A 115 9.43 6.54 -13.96
C GLY A 115 9.22 5.46 -12.89
N LEU A 116 8.11 5.49 -12.14
CA LEU A 116 7.81 4.44 -11.15
C LEU A 116 7.66 3.06 -11.79
N GLN A 117 8.37 2.10 -11.22
CA GLN A 117 8.28 0.68 -11.53
C GLN A 117 7.57 -0.05 -10.40
N VAL A 118 6.49 -0.75 -10.75
CA VAL A 118 5.83 -1.69 -9.85
C VAL A 118 6.55 -3.04 -9.95
N LEU A 119 7.13 -3.48 -8.84
CA LEU A 119 8.00 -4.66 -8.75
C LEU A 119 7.24 -5.90 -8.26
N ALA A 120 6.26 -5.70 -7.38
CA ALA A 120 5.41 -6.74 -6.83
C ALA A 120 4.02 -6.19 -6.52
N VAL A 121 2.97 -7.02 -6.62
CA VAL A 121 1.59 -6.63 -6.31
C VAL A 121 0.85 -7.78 -5.63
N GLY A 122 0.35 -7.54 -4.42
CA GLY A 122 -0.55 -8.43 -3.70
C GLY A 122 -1.95 -7.82 -3.56
N MET A 123 -2.95 -8.65 -3.25
CA MET A 123 -4.31 -8.20 -2.98
C MET A 123 -4.47 -7.73 -1.54
N ALA A 124 -5.17 -6.62 -1.34
CA ALA A 124 -5.54 -6.09 -0.03
C ALA A 124 -7.04 -5.76 0.00
N SER A 125 -7.59 -5.56 1.19
CA SER A 125 -8.99 -5.16 1.38
C SER A 125 -9.09 -4.00 2.36
N GLN A 126 -10.03 -3.09 2.12
CA GLN A 126 -10.43 -2.05 3.09
C GLN A 126 -11.66 -2.40 3.91
N VAL A 127 -12.25 -3.56 3.64
CA VAL A 127 -13.45 -4.05 4.31
C VAL A 127 -13.21 -5.48 4.75
N GLU A 128 -13.67 -5.78 5.95
CA GLU A 128 -13.66 -7.14 6.47
C GLU A 128 -14.72 -8.00 5.78
N GLU A 129 -14.27 -8.98 4.99
CA GLU A 129 -15.18 -9.97 4.41
C GLU A 129 -15.69 -10.89 5.53
N SER A 130 -16.97 -10.76 5.85
CA SER A 130 -17.54 -11.25 7.11
C SER A 130 -18.99 -11.72 6.95
N ALA A 131 -19.43 -12.08 5.74
CA ALA A 131 -20.82 -12.52 5.48
C ALA A 131 -21.26 -13.71 6.36
N ASP A 132 -20.30 -14.50 6.84
CA ASP A 132 -20.53 -15.67 7.69
C ASP A 132 -20.30 -15.38 9.20
N ILE A 133 -20.03 -14.13 9.58
CA ILE A 133 -19.66 -13.72 10.95
C ILE A 133 -20.69 -12.69 11.46
N PRO A 134 -21.35 -12.93 12.61
CA PRO A 134 -22.24 -11.95 13.25
C PRO A 134 -21.54 -10.60 13.47
N ILE A 135 -22.27 -9.49 13.35
CA ILE A 135 -21.66 -8.15 13.38
C ILE A 135 -20.98 -7.84 14.72
N GLU A 136 -21.49 -8.40 15.82
CA GLU A 136 -20.91 -8.32 17.16
C GLU A 136 -19.56 -9.03 17.29
N ASP A 137 -19.26 -9.96 16.39
CA ASP A 137 -18.02 -10.74 16.35
C ASP A 137 -17.05 -10.24 15.27
N GLN A 138 -17.44 -9.23 14.49
CA GLN A 138 -16.58 -8.60 13.49
C GLN A 138 -15.57 -7.67 14.17
N PHE A 139 -14.37 -7.59 13.59
CA PHE A 139 -13.26 -6.89 14.18
C PHE A 139 -13.05 -5.49 13.55
N LEU A 140 -13.05 -5.39 12.22
CA LEU A 140 -12.83 -4.14 11.47
C LEU A 140 -14.10 -3.62 10.81
N THR A 141 -15.02 -4.51 10.43
CA THR A 141 -16.25 -4.15 9.68
C THR A 141 -15.92 -3.40 8.38
N ASP A 142 -16.61 -2.28 8.07
CA ASP A 142 -16.39 -1.45 6.89
C ASP A 142 -15.95 0.00 7.18
N GLU A 143 -15.65 0.35 8.44
CA GLU A 143 -15.42 1.75 8.86
C GLU A 143 -14.29 2.45 8.08
N ASP A 144 -13.14 1.80 7.87
CA ASP A 144 -12.04 2.39 7.09
C ASP A 144 -12.36 2.49 5.59
N GLY A 145 -13.06 1.50 5.04
CA GLY A 145 -13.59 1.58 3.68
C GLY A 145 -14.57 2.75 3.51
N ARG A 146 -15.46 2.97 4.49
CA ARG A 146 -16.40 4.11 4.52
C ARG A 146 -15.67 5.43 4.64
N PHE A 147 -14.64 5.50 5.47
CA PHE A 147 -13.79 6.68 5.58
C PHE A 147 -13.10 7.00 4.26
N THR A 148 -12.52 6.00 3.57
CA THR A 148 -11.88 6.20 2.28
C THR A 148 -12.90 6.63 1.22
N ALA A 149 -14.09 6.03 1.19
CA ALA A 149 -15.19 6.44 0.31
C ALA A 149 -15.61 7.90 0.54
N GLN A 150 -15.82 8.30 1.79
CA GLN A 150 -16.09 9.70 2.17
C GLN A 150 -14.94 10.63 1.78
N THR A 151 -13.70 10.18 1.96
CA THR A 151 -12.49 10.98 1.70
C THR A 151 -12.36 11.29 0.22
N LEU A 152 -12.47 10.27 -0.64
CA LEU A 152 -12.21 10.37 -2.08
C LEU A 152 -13.43 10.82 -2.90
N PHE A 153 -14.64 10.46 -2.46
CA PHE A 153 -15.87 10.67 -3.24
C PHE A 153 -16.90 11.55 -2.54
N GLY A 154 -16.62 12.04 -1.32
CA GLY A 154 -17.48 12.96 -0.60
C GLY A 154 -18.70 12.34 0.10
N GLU A 155 -18.89 11.02 -0.04
CA GLU A 155 -20.00 10.29 0.60
C GLU A 155 -19.61 8.84 0.91
N ALA A 156 -19.92 8.36 2.12
CA ALA A 156 -19.75 6.99 2.57
C ALA A 156 -20.86 6.01 2.08
N SER A 157 -21.35 6.17 0.84
CA SER A 157 -22.40 5.32 0.28
C SER A 157 -21.90 3.94 -0.16
N ASP A 158 -22.77 2.94 -0.27
CA ASP A 158 -22.41 1.59 -0.72
C ASP A 158 -21.79 1.59 -2.11
N ALA A 159 -22.28 2.47 -2.99
CA ALA A 159 -21.76 2.65 -4.33
C ALA A 159 -20.31 3.18 -4.33
N ASN A 160 -19.95 4.04 -3.37
CA ASN A 160 -18.58 4.51 -3.22
C ASN A 160 -17.71 3.51 -2.46
N LEU A 161 -18.27 2.75 -1.52
CA LEU A 161 -17.57 1.67 -0.83
C LEU A 161 -17.11 0.60 -1.83
N ASP A 162 -17.95 0.20 -2.79
CA ASP A 162 -17.58 -0.81 -3.79
C ASP A 162 -16.35 -0.39 -4.65
N LYS A 163 -16.15 0.92 -4.85
CA LYS A 163 -15.01 1.48 -5.58
C LYS A 163 -13.68 1.36 -4.80
N VAL A 164 -13.73 1.29 -3.47
CA VAL A 164 -12.52 1.37 -2.62
C VAL A 164 -12.24 0.10 -1.84
N LYS A 165 -13.24 -0.76 -1.64
CA LYS A 165 -13.10 -1.95 -0.78
C LYS A 165 -12.02 -2.92 -1.26
N ARG A 166 -11.76 -2.96 -2.57
CA ARG A 166 -10.73 -3.80 -3.21
C ARG A 166 -9.45 -3.00 -3.39
N GLY A 167 -8.43 -3.32 -2.60
CA GLY A 167 -7.12 -2.67 -2.63
C GLY A 167 -6.00 -3.60 -3.10
N ASN A 168 -4.78 -3.09 -3.04
CA ASN A 168 -3.57 -3.84 -3.33
C ASN A 168 -2.41 -3.34 -2.48
N GLY A 169 -1.39 -4.17 -2.35
CA GLY A 169 -0.12 -3.80 -1.70
C GLY A 169 1.02 -3.99 -2.68
N MET A 170 1.97 -3.06 -2.73
CA MET A 170 3.01 -3.04 -3.76
C MET A 170 4.42 -2.89 -3.20
N ILE A 171 5.39 -3.45 -3.93
CA ILE A 171 6.79 -2.99 -3.87
C ILE A 171 7.03 -2.11 -5.09
N VAL A 172 7.55 -0.90 -4.89
CA VAL A 172 7.86 0.04 -5.98
C VAL A 172 9.26 0.62 -5.89
N ASN A 173 9.79 1.02 -7.05
CA ASN A 173 11.01 1.81 -7.14
C ASN A 173 10.84 2.93 -8.17
N PHE A 174 11.34 4.14 -7.87
CA PHE A 174 11.23 5.28 -8.78
C PHE A 174 12.34 6.33 -8.54
N PRO A 175 12.76 7.08 -9.57
CA PRO A 175 13.71 8.18 -9.42
C PRO A 175 13.08 9.37 -8.70
N ARG A 176 13.86 10.06 -7.86
CA ARG A 176 13.44 11.31 -7.21
C ARG A 176 14.64 12.24 -7.02
N GLY A 177 14.61 13.37 -7.74
CA GLY A 177 15.73 14.31 -7.73
C GLY A 177 17.01 13.64 -8.24
N LYS A 178 18.08 13.68 -7.42
CA LYS A 178 19.37 13.03 -7.74
C LYS A 178 19.45 11.57 -7.27
N GLY A 179 18.41 11.07 -6.61
CA GLY A 179 18.36 9.72 -6.06
C GLY A 179 17.13 8.96 -6.55
N GLU A 180 16.72 7.98 -5.76
CA GLU A 180 15.58 7.12 -6.02
C GLU A 180 14.99 6.65 -4.69
N VAL A 181 13.75 6.17 -4.74
CA VAL A 181 13.01 5.65 -3.59
C VAL A 181 12.72 4.18 -3.86
N PHE A 182 12.97 3.32 -2.87
CA PHE A 182 12.48 1.95 -2.83
C PHE A 182 11.48 1.85 -1.68
N HIS A 183 10.26 1.43 -1.96
CA HIS A 183 9.21 1.32 -0.96
C HIS A 183 8.63 -0.09 -1.00
N ALA A 184 8.78 -0.81 0.12
CA ALA A 184 8.27 -2.17 0.29
C ALA A 184 6.79 -2.24 0.68
N GLY A 185 6.09 -1.11 0.83
CA GLY A 185 4.64 -1.02 0.97
C GLY A 185 3.99 -1.94 1.99
N SER A 186 4.64 -2.24 3.12
CA SER A 186 4.09 -3.10 4.18
C SER A 186 4.66 -2.77 5.56
N CYS A 187 3.81 -2.84 6.58
CA CYS A 187 4.22 -2.79 7.98
C CYS A 187 5.03 -4.01 8.43
N GLU A 188 4.72 -5.19 7.89
CA GLU A 188 5.30 -6.47 8.32
C GLU A 188 6.67 -6.77 7.70
N TRP A 189 7.24 -5.87 6.89
CA TRP A 189 8.60 -6.04 6.37
C TRP A 189 9.63 -6.27 7.50
N VAL A 190 9.49 -5.54 8.60
CA VAL A 190 10.35 -5.68 9.78
C VAL A 190 10.22 -7.06 10.43
N ALA A 191 9.06 -7.69 10.35
CA ALA A 191 8.86 -9.02 10.88
C ALA A 191 9.65 -10.07 10.10
N GLY A 192 9.81 -9.89 8.79
CA GLY A 192 10.72 -10.68 7.96
C GLY A 192 12.17 -10.59 8.42
N LEU A 193 12.63 -9.38 8.78
CA LEU A 193 13.98 -9.17 9.33
C LEU A 193 14.13 -9.82 10.71
N LEU A 194 13.13 -9.70 11.60
CA LEU A 194 13.15 -10.33 12.93
C LEU A 194 13.16 -11.86 12.84
N ARG A 195 12.47 -12.41 11.84
CA ARG A 195 12.39 -13.86 11.56
C ARG A 195 13.57 -14.36 10.71
N GLN A 196 14.51 -13.48 10.37
CA GLN A 196 15.71 -13.79 9.58
C GLN A 196 15.40 -14.42 8.22
N ASP A 197 14.36 -13.90 7.55
CA ASP A 197 14.01 -14.33 6.20
C ASP A 197 15.12 -13.94 5.22
N ALA A 198 15.80 -14.95 4.67
CA ALA A 198 16.99 -14.76 3.85
C ALA A 198 16.74 -13.89 2.60
N MET A 199 15.55 -13.97 1.99
CA MET A 199 15.24 -13.17 0.81
C MET A 199 14.93 -11.72 1.21
N VAL A 200 14.19 -11.51 2.29
CA VAL A 200 13.85 -10.17 2.81
C VAL A 200 15.11 -9.43 3.30
N GLU A 201 15.99 -10.13 4.02
CA GLU A 201 17.31 -9.60 4.42
C GLU A 201 18.16 -9.25 3.20
N ARG A 202 18.18 -10.12 2.17
CA ARG A 202 18.92 -9.87 0.93
C ARG A 202 18.42 -8.64 0.20
N VAL A 203 17.10 -8.47 0.05
CA VAL A 203 16.51 -7.27 -0.58
C VAL A 203 16.86 -6.02 0.21
N THR A 204 16.70 -6.06 1.54
CA THR A 204 17.05 -4.94 2.42
C THR A 204 18.52 -4.56 2.28
N LYS A 205 19.41 -5.56 2.27
CA LYS A 205 20.85 -5.36 2.07
C LYS A 205 21.15 -4.74 0.70
N ASN A 206 20.55 -5.23 -0.37
CA ASN A 206 20.77 -4.70 -1.72
C ASN A 206 20.39 -3.21 -1.80
N VAL A 207 19.26 -2.81 -1.19
CA VAL A 207 18.80 -1.42 -1.13
C VAL A 207 19.79 -0.56 -0.35
N LEU A 208 20.20 -1.00 0.85
CA LEU A 208 21.15 -0.27 1.67
C LEU A 208 22.52 -0.14 1.01
N ASP A 209 23.05 -1.22 0.43
CA ASP A 209 24.34 -1.19 -0.25
C ASP A 209 24.33 -0.18 -1.40
N ARG A 210 23.28 -0.22 -2.23
CA ARG A 210 23.12 0.71 -3.35
C ARG A 210 23.05 2.16 -2.88
N TYR A 211 22.24 2.47 -1.86
CA TYR A 211 22.02 3.85 -1.41
C TYR A 211 23.17 4.39 -0.57
N LEU A 212 23.98 3.51 0.03
CA LEU A 212 25.20 3.88 0.75
C LEU A 212 26.45 3.82 -0.14
N GLY A 213 26.32 3.51 -1.43
CA GLY A 213 27.43 3.42 -2.37
C GLY A 213 28.40 2.27 -2.09
N ARG A 214 27.96 1.23 -1.39
CA ARG A 214 28.74 0.02 -1.12
C ARG A 214 28.55 -0.92 -2.33
N LYS A 215 29.65 -1.24 -3.01
CA LYS A 215 29.65 -2.24 -4.08
C LYS A 215 29.88 -3.63 -3.51
#